data_AF-A0A0A9XA43-F1
#
_entry.id   AF-A0A0A9XA43-F1
#
_cell.length_a   1.000
_cell.length_b   1.000
_cell.length_c   1.000
_cell.angle_alpha   90.00
_cell.angle_beta   90.00
_cell.angle_gamma   90.00
#
_symmetry.space_group_name_H-M   'P 1'
#
loop_
_entity.id
_entity.type
_entity.pdbx_description
1 polymer ?
#
loop_
_entity_poly.entity_id
_entity_poly.type
_entity_poly.pdbx_seq_one_letter_code
_entity_poly.pdbx_strand_id
1 'polypeptide(L)'
;INDSMWQCEFLKAFPSNDHTLAEVESLATRLERGRVEQKRLEKMTEKNPSVNKIKDKLTSKKKSGSEYILIRGQHCFKCGRKAHGDSTECPALNKSCDLSGEKPLC
;
A
#
# COMPACT_ATOMS: atom_id res chain seq x y z
N ILE A 1 -34.71 -4.17 -0.89
CA ILE A 1 -34.61 -4.45 -2.35
C ILE A 1 -33.50 -3.62 -3.02
N ASN A 2 -33.19 -2.41 -2.55
CA ASN A 2 -32.02 -1.62 -2.99
C ASN A 2 -30.70 -2.06 -2.31
N ASP A 3 -30.17 -3.22 -2.67
CA ASP A 3 -28.76 -3.53 -2.40
C ASP A 3 -28.10 -3.65 -3.79
N SER A 4 -27.68 -2.52 -4.35
CA SER A 4 -27.27 -2.41 -5.76
C SER A 4 -26.02 -3.21 -6.11
N MET A 5 -25.25 -3.63 -5.10
CA MET A 5 -23.95 -4.28 -5.30
C MET A 5 -24.07 -5.68 -5.85
N TRP A 6 -25.04 -6.49 -5.38
CA TRP A 6 -25.17 -7.86 -5.88
C TRP A 6 -25.68 -7.89 -7.32
N GLN A 7 -26.56 -6.96 -7.69
CA GLN A 7 -27.08 -6.83 -9.07
C GLN A 7 -25.95 -6.51 -10.06
N CYS A 8 -24.98 -5.67 -9.67
CA CYS A 8 -23.79 -5.41 -10.47
C CYS A 8 -22.94 -6.67 -10.69
N GLU A 9 -22.80 -7.53 -9.68
CA GLU A 9 -22.06 -8.78 -9.83
C GLU A 9 -22.76 -9.76 -10.79
N PHE A 10 -24.10 -9.76 -10.81
CA PHE A 10 -24.86 -10.52 -11.82
C PHE A 10 -24.66 -9.99 -13.23
N LEU A 11 -24.76 -8.68 -13.43
CA LEU A 11 -24.59 -8.06 -14.76
C LEU A 11 -23.16 -8.19 -15.29
N LYS A 12 -22.16 -8.23 -14.41
CA LYS A 12 -20.76 -8.54 -14.77
C LYS A 12 -20.59 -9.99 -15.20
N ALA A 13 -21.20 -10.93 -14.46
CA ALA A 13 -21.06 -12.36 -14.72
C ALA A 13 -21.86 -12.81 -15.94
N PHE A 14 -23.02 -12.18 -16.17
CA PHE A 14 -23.98 -12.49 -17.23
C PHE A 14 -24.30 -11.19 -18.00
N PRO A 15 -23.41 -10.74 -18.89
CA PRO A 15 -23.61 -9.52 -19.67
C PRO A 15 -24.62 -9.69 -20.82
N SER A 16 -24.93 -10.94 -21.20
CA SER A 16 -25.96 -11.28 -22.18
C SER A 16 -27.01 -12.23 -21.58
N ASN A 17 -28.14 -12.39 -22.27
CA ASN A 17 -29.25 -13.25 -21.81
C ASN A 17 -29.09 -14.72 -22.23
N ASP A 18 -27.89 -15.13 -22.65
CA ASP A 18 -27.64 -16.48 -23.16
C ASP A 18 -27.46 -17.52 -22.05
N HIS A 19 -27.45 -17.06 -20.79
CA HIS A 19 -27.23 -17.88 -19.62
C HIS A 19 -28.51 -18.56 -19.14
N THR A 20 -28.36 -19.80 -18.71
CA THR A 20 -29.46 -20.61 -18.22
C THR A 20 -29.86 -20.19 -16.81
N LEU A 21 -31.13 -20.43 -16.45
CA LEU A 21 -31.63 -20.18 -15.10
C LEU A 21 -30.79 -20.89 -14.03
N ALA A 22 -30.33 -22.12 -14.31
CA ALA A 22 -29.50 -22.89 -13.40
C ALA A 22 -28.15 -22.21 -13.11
N GLU A 23 -27.53 -21.56 -14.10
CA GLU A 23 -26.28 -20.82 -13.92
C GLU A 23 -26.50 -19.57 -13.06
N VAL A 24 -27.62 -18.87 -13.29
CA VAL A 24 -28.04 -17.70 -12.51
C VAL A 24 -28.28 -18.08 -11.05
N GLU A 25 -29.01 -19.17 -10.78
CA GLU A 25 -29.28 -19.67 -9.42
C GLU A 25 -28.01 -20.15 -8.71
N SER A 26 -27.09 -20.78 -9.44
CA SER A 26 -25.80 -21.20 -8.91
C SER A 26 -24.96 -20.01 -8.47
N LEU A 27 -24.90 -18.94 -9.28
CA LEU A 27 -24.22 -17.70 -8.93
C LEU A 27 -24.89 -17.03 -7.71
N ALA A 28 -26.22 -16.98 -7.68
CA ALA A 28 -26.98 -16.44 -6.55
C ALA A 28 -26.60 -17.12 -5.23
N THR A 29 -26.60 -18.45 -5.26
CA THR A 29 -26.27 -19.28 -4.10
C THR A 29 -24.84 -19.05 -3.63
N ARG A 30 -23.90 -18.90 -4.58
CA ARG A 30 -22.49 -18.64 -4.26
C ARG A 30 -22.28 -17.26 -3.63
N LEU A 31 -22.94 -16.24 -4.16
CA LEU A 31 -22.88 -14.88 -3.61
C LEU A 31 -23.47 -14.80 -2.20
N GLU A 32 -24.62 -15.45 -1.96
CA GLU A 32 -25.24 -15.48 -0.63
C GLU A 32 -24.34 -16.18 0.39
N ARG A 33 -23.77 -17.34 0.04
CA ARG A 33 -22.78 -18.03 0.90
C ARG A 33 -21.57 -17.16 1.18
N GLY A 34 -21.03 -16.49 0.15
CA GLY A 34 -19.92 -15.55 0.30
C GLY A 34 -20.23 -14.43 1.28
N ARG A 35 -21.44 -13.86 1.21
CA ARG A 35 -21.91 -12.82 2.14
C ARG A 35 -22.01 -13.31 3.58
N VAL A 36 -22.53 -14.53 3.79
CA VAL A 36 -22.64 -15.14 5.12
C VAL A 36 -21.25 -15.37 5.73
N GLU A 37 -20.32 -15.91 4.95
CA GLU A 37 -18.95 -16.14 5.41
C GLU A 37 -18.21 -14.83 5.66
N GLN A 38 -18.38 -13.82 4.81
CA GLN A 38 -17.80 -12.50 5.02
C GLN A 38 -18.27 -11.89 6.34
N LYS A 39 -19.58 -11.88 6.61
CA LYS A 39 -20.14 -11.39 7.89
C LYS A 39 -19.59 -12.19 9.08
N ARG A 40 -19.38 -13.49 8.93
CA ARG A 40 -18.79 -14.34 9.98
C ARG A 40 -17.34 -13.94 10.24
N LEU A 41 -16.54 -13.73 9.20
CA LEU A 41 -15.15 -13.29 9.29
C LEU A 41 -15.04 -11.89 9.91
N GLU A 42 -15.87 -10.94 9.47
CA GLU A 42 -15.94 -9.59 10.03
C GLU A 42 -16.17 -9.63 11.55
N LYS A 43 -17.19 -10.37 11.99
CA LYS A 43 -17.47 -10.59 13.42
C LYS A 43 -16.31 -11.26 14.17
N MET A 44 -15.59 -12.19 13.55
CA MET A 44 -14.42 -12.83 14.17
C MET A 44 -13.23 -11.87 14.27
N THR A 45 -13.03 -10.99 13.28
CA THR A 45 -11.98 -9.97 13.29
C THR A 45 -12.27 -8.84 14.28
N GLU A 46 -13.53 -8.42 14.44
CA GLU A 46 -13.95 -7.47 15.48
C GLU A 46 -13.68 -8.01 16.89
N LYS A 47 -13.92 -9.32 17.11
CA LYS A 47 -13.68 -10.00 18.38
C LYS A 47 -12.20 -10.33 18.64
N ASN A 48 -11.34 -10.31 17.63
CA ASN A 48 -9.90 -10.59 17.73
C ASN A 48 -9.05 -9.41 17.24
N PRO A 49 -8.81 -8.39 18.10
CA PRO A 49 -8.09 -7.18 17.72
C PRO A 49 -6.62 -7.42 17.29
N SER A 50 -6.04 -8.60 17.53
CA SER A 50 -4.69 -8.95 17.04
C SER A 50 -4.59 -9.05 15.51
N VAL A 51 -5.68 -9.29 14.79
CA VAL A 51 -5.68 -9.31 13.31
C VAL A 51 -5.72 -7.89 12.74
N ASN A 52 -6.43 -6.95 13.39
CA ASN A 52 -6.46 -5.54 12.99
C ASN A 52 -5.11 -4.83 13.15
N LYS A 53 -4.26 -5.28 14.08
CA LYS A 53 -2.90 -4.77 14.24
C LYS A 53 -2.00 -4.98 13.02
N ILE A 54 -2.32 -5.92 12.11
CA ILE A 54 -1.53 -6.14 10.89
C ILE A 54 -1.87 -5.09 9.83
N LYS A 55 -3.17 -4.78 9.64
CA LYS A 55 -3.60 -3.68 8.75
C LYS A 55 -3.11 -2.34 9.25
N ASP A 56 -3.21 -2.12 10.56
CA ASP A 56 -2.62 -0.93 11.16
C ASP A 56 -1.11 -0.95 10.98
N LYS A 57 -0.35 -2.03 11.23
CA LYS A 57 1.11 -2.03 10.95
C LYS A 57 1.51 -1.81 9.49
N LEU A 58 0.61 -2.03 8.52
CA LEU A 58 0.85 -1.74 7.09
C LEU A 58 0.56 -0.28 6.73
N THR A 59 -0.43 0.38 7.34
CA THR A 59 -0.75 1.81 7.13
C THR A 59 -0.06 2.74 8.16
N SER A 60 0.30 2.17 9.30
CA SER A 60 0.97 2.74 10.47
C SER A 60 2.46 2.43 10.48
N LYS A 61 2.99 1.79 9.44
CA LYS A 61 4.35 2.09 8.98
C LYS A 61 4.30 3.55 8.52
N LYS A 62 4.34 4.46 9.49
CA LYS A 62 4.96 5.78 9.32
C LYS A 62 6.10 5.54 8.35
N LYS A 63 6.07 6.23 7.22
CA LYS A 63 7.23 6.39 6.35
C LYS A 63 8.38 6.91 7.22
N SER A 64 9.07 6.02 7.90
CA SER A 64 10.33 6.26 8.58
C SER A 64 11.49 6.01 7.62
N GLY A 65 11.20 5.73 6.34
CA GLY A 65 12.06 6.13 5.24
C GLY A 65 11.68 7.56 4.90
N SER A 66 12.37 8.52 5.51
CA SER A 66 12.38 9.89 5.03
C SER A 66 12.93 9.87 3.60
N GLU A 67 12.05 9.87 2.61
CA GLU A 67 12.44 10.22 1.25
C GLU A 67 12.84 11.70 1.29
N TYR A 68 14.11 11.95 1.61
CA TYR A 68 14.65 13.29 1.74
C TYR A 68 14.95 13.81 0.33
N ILE A 69 14.07 14.65 -0.19
CA ILE A 69 14.23 15.24 -1.51
C ILE A 69 15.30 16.34 -1.43
N LEU A 70 16.45 16.10 -2.05
CA LEU A 70 17.50 17.09 -2.21
C LEU A 70 17.17 17.99 -3.40
N ILE A 71 17.11 19.30 -3.18
CA ILE A 71 16.74 20.30 -4.18
C ILE A 71 18.02 21.05 -4.58
N ARG A 72 18.27 21.13 -5.89
CA ARG A 72 19.43 21.83 -6.45
C ARG A 72 19.41 23.31 -6.03
N GLY A 73 20.52 23.79 -5.49
CA GLY A 73 20.66 25.17 -5.01
C GLY A 73 20.18 25.40 -3.57
N GLN A 74 19.44 24.47 -2.96
CA GLN A 74 19.05 24.55 -1.55
C GLN A 74 19.78 23.56 -0.67
N HIS A 75 20.11 22.39 -1.21
CA HIS A 75 20.80 21.32 -0.47
C HIS A 75 22.11 20.92 -1.14
N CYS A 76 23.09 20.56 -0.31
CA CYS A 76 24.31 19.91 -0.74
C CYS A 76 24.03 18.41 -0.97
N PHE A 77 24.32 17.91 -2.16
CA PHE A 77 24.13 16.50 -2.51
C PHE A 77 25.15 15.55 -1.86
N LYS A 78 26.23 16.08 -1.28
CA LYS A 78 27.26 15.28 -0.60
C LYS A 78 26.93 15.06 0.88
N CYS A 79 26.34 16.04 1.57
CA CYS A 79 26.06 15.95 3.02
C CYS A 79 24.58 16.07 3.40
N GLY A 80 23.69 16.38 2.46
CA GLY A 80 22.24 16.55 2.69
C GLY A 80 21.84 17.82 3.45
N ARG A 81 22.79 18.67 3.86
CA ARG A 81 22.53 19.96 4.54
C ARG A 81 22.26 21.06 3.52
N LYS A 82 22.12 22.31 3.99
CA LYS A 82 22.01 23.49 3.14
C LYS A 82 23.16 23.57 2.12
N ALA A 83 22.86 24.10 0.94
CA ALA A 83 23.86 24.35 -0.10
C ALA A 83 24.97 25.27 0.45
N HIS A 84 26.22 24.90 0.20
CA HIS A 84 27.41 25.67 0.49
C HIS A 84 28.17 25.90 -0.82
N GLY A 85 28.76 27.09 -0.97
CA GLY A 85 29.41 27.51 -2.22
C GLY A 85 30.75 26.83 -2.45
N ASP A 86 31.50 26.56 -1.38
CA ASP A 86 32.77 25.86 -1.42
C ASP A 86 32.60 24.40 -0.97
N SER A 87 33.29 23.47 -1.64
CA SER A 87 33.34 22.05 -1.28
C SER A 87 34.11 21.82 0.01
N THR A 88 35.04 22.71 0.37
CA THR A 88 35.86 22.62 1.60
C THR A 88 35.03 22.74 2.88
N GLU A 89 33.90 23.46 2.83
CA GLU A 89 32.97 23.65 3.93
C GLU A 89 32.05 22.44 4.16
N CYS A 90 32.12 21.42 3.29
CA CYS A 90 31.25 20.26 3.38
C CYS A 90 31.62 19.37 4.58
N PRO A 91 30.70 19.11 5.54
CA PRO A 91 30.97 18.21 6.67
C PRO A 91 31.21 16.74 6.26
N ALA A 92 30.95 16.42 4.98
CA ALA A 92 31.15 15.10 4.39
C ALA A 92 32.40 15.02 3.49
N LEU A 93 33.26 16.06 3.45
CA LEU A 93 34.42 16.09 2.54
C LEU A 93 35.37 14.91 2.73
N ASN A 94 35.59 14.49 3.97
CA ASN A 94 36.48 13.37 4.34
C ASN A 94 35.73 12.19 4.97
N LYS A 95 34.42 12.08 4.74
CA LYS A 95 33.61 10.97 5.27
C LYS A 95 33.25 10.03 4.14
N SER A 96 33.64 8.77 4.28
CA SER A 96 33.16 7.67 3.44
C SER A 96 31.88 7.08 4.03
N CYS A 97 31.04 6.52 3.18
CA CYS A 97 29.85 5.79 3.63
C CYS A 97 30.28 4.41 4.14
N ASP A 98 29.96 4.09 5.40
CA ASP A 98 30.29 2.80 6.03
C ASP A 98 29.59 1.61 5.34
N LEU A 99 28.53 1.86 4.57
CA LEU A 99 27.77 0.83 3.87
C LEU A 99 28.34 0.45 2.50
N SER A 100 29.17 1.28 1.88
CA SER A 100 29.59 1.06 0.49
C SER A 100 31.05 0.67 0.31
N GLY A 101 31.91 0.72 1.34
CA GLY A 101 33.30 0.22 1.27
C GLY A 101 34.21 0.85 0.20
N GLU A 102 33.69 1.76 -0.62
CA GLU A 102 34.37 2.37 -1.75
C GLU A 102 34.63 3.85 -1.48
N LYS A 103 35.86 4.26 -1.82
CA LYS A 103 36.48 5.56 -1.56
C LYS A 103 35.66 6.72 -2.14
N PRO A 104 35.78 7.94 -1.57
CA PRO A 104 35.09 9.10 -2.10
C PRO A 104 35.53 9.37 -3.53
N LEU A 105 34.57 9.38 -4.45
CA LEU A 105 34.74 9.87 -5.82
C LEU A 105 35.23 11.32 -5.75
N CYS A 106 36.35 11.55 -6.46
CA CYS A 106 37.04 12.82 -6.65
C CYS A 106 36.09 13.97 -7.02
#